data_AF-A0A519BDI5-F1
#
_entry.id   AF-A0A519BDI5-F1
#
_cell.length_a   1.000
_cell.length_b   1.000
_cell.length_c   1.000
_cell.angle_alpha   90.00
_cell.angle_beta   90.00
_cell.angle_gamma   90.00
#
_symmetry.space_group_name_H-M   'P 1'
#
loop_
_entity.id
_entity.type
_entity.pdbx_description
1 polymer ?
#
loop_
_entity_poly.entity_id
_entity_poly.type
_entity_poly.pdbx_seq_one_letter_code
_entity_poly.pdbx_strand_id
1 'polypeptide(L)' 'MPTKNPRLNVVLDKRTAELVDILSKKRDISKSALAKELIEKAIELEEDFYLAEIAETRNKTLKGNPISEEKFWKPYGI' A
#
# COMPACT_ATOMS: atom_id res chain seq x y z
N MET A 1 15.86 23.34 -10.24
CA MET A 1 14.70 23.00 -9.39
C MET A 1 14.26 21.59 -9.78
N PRO A 2 14.33 20.59 -8.90
CA PRO A 2 13.61 19.35 -9.15
C PRO A 2 12.13 19.70 -9.22
N THR A 3 11.48 19.33 -10.32
CA THR A 3 10.11 19.67 -10.65
C THR A 3 9.17 19.26 -9.51
N LYS A 4 8.24 20.12 -9.09
CA LYS A 4 7.28 19.86 -8.00
C LYS A 4 6.47 18.56 -8.16
N ASN A 5 6.41 17.99 -9.36
CA ASN A 5 5.73 16.74 -9.67
C ASN A 5 6.72 15.76 -10.34
N PRO A 6 7.21 14.73 -9.63
CA PRO A 6 8.06 13.71 -10.24
C PRO A 6 7.27 12.95 -11.32
N ARG A 7 7.92 12.66 -12.44
CA ARG A 7 7.34 11.88 -13.54
C ARG A 7 8.08 10.56 -13.65
N LEU A 8 7.33 9.48 -13.71
CA LEU A 8 7.84 8.13 -13.92
C LEU A 8 7.30 7.61 -15.25
N ASN A 9 8.20 7.28 -16.17
CA ASN A 9 7.85 6.63 -17.44
C ASN A 9 8.21 5.14 -17.32
N VAL A 10 7.25 4.26 -17.60
CA VAL A 10 7.43 2.81 -17.54
C VAL A 10 7.04 2.16 -18.86
N VAL A 11 7.77 1.11 -19.23
CA VAL A 11 7.43 0.27 -20.38
C VAL A 11 6.61 -0.91 -19.85
N LEU A 12 5.39 -1.07 -20.37
CA LEU A 12 4.51 -2.17 -20.03
C LEU A 12 4.52 -3.20 -21.14
N ASP A 13 4.39 -4.48 -20.79
CA ASP A 13 4.08 -5.51 -21.77
C ASP A 13 2.65 -5.32 -22.30
N LYS A 14 2.38 -5.97 -23.45
CA LYS A 14 1.09 -5.84 -24.15
C LYS A 14 -0.11 -6.18 -23.25
N ARG A 15 -0.02 -7.27 -22.49
CA ARG A 15 -1.13 -7.74 -21.64
C ARG A 15 -1.39 -6.75 -20.51
N THR A 16 -0.35 -6.26 -19.84
CA THR A 16 -0.51 -5.28 -18.77
C THR A 16 -1.08 -3.96 -19.30
N ALA A 17 -0.62 -3.48 -20.46
CA ALA A 17 -1.16 -2.28 -21.10
C ALA A 17 -2.66 -2.43 -21.46
N GLU A 18 -3.08 -3.59 -21.95
CA GLU A 18 -4.48 -3.91 -22.25
C GLU A 18 -5.34 -3.94 -20.97
N LEU A 19 -4.84 -4.55 -19.89
CA LEU A 19 -5.55 -4.60 -18.61
C LEU A 19 -5.72 -3.20 -18.01
N VAL A 20 -4.69 -2.36 -18.07
CA VAL A 20 -4.79 -0.95 -17.63
C VAL A 20 -5.82 -0.20 -18.47
N ASP A 21 -5.86 -0.41 -19.79
CA ASP A 21 -6.87 0.19 -20.67
C ASP A 21 -8.30 -0.23 -20.27
N ILE A 22 -8.54 -1.53 -20.14
CA ILE A 22 -9.87 -2.08 -19.78
C ILE A 22 -10.32 -1.55 -18.42
N LEU A 23 -9.44 -1.60 -17.41
CA LEU A 23 -9.75 -1.15 -16.06
C LEU A 23 -10.01 0.36 -16.00
N SER A 24 -9.25 1.15 -16.76
CA SER A 24 -9.40 2.61 -16.79
C SER A 24 -10.76 3.01 -17.39
N LYS A 25 -11.16 2.33 -18.48
CA LYS A 25 -12.48 2.50 -19.10
C LYS A 25 -13.61 2.07 -18.18
N LYS A 26 -13.46 0.94 -17.49
CA LYS A 26 -14.46 0.45 -16.52
C LYS A 26 -14.69 1.43 -15.37
N ARG A 27 -13.66 2.19 -14.98
CA ARG A 27 -13.71 3.16 -13.87
C ARG A 27 -13.93 4.61 -14.32
N ASP A 28 -14.08 4.85 -15.62
CA ASP A 28 -14.21 6.19 -16.21
C ASP A 28 -13.09 7.18 -15.78
N ILE A 29 -11.85 6.70 -15.73
CA ILE A 29 -10.67 7.51 -15.41
C ILE A 29 -9.55 7.32 -16.44
N SER A 30 -8.60 8.24 -16.49
CA SER A 30 -7.44 8.09 -17.39
C SER A 30 -6.54 6.92 -16.99
N LYS A 31 -5.85 6.32 -17.96
CA LYS A 31 -4.85 5.26 -17.72
C LYS A 31 -3.79 5.68 -16.72
N SER A 32 -3.31 6.93 -16.81
CA SER A 32 -2.29 7.46 -15.90
C SER A 32 -2.83 7.65 -14.48
N ALA A 33 -4.09 8.07 -14.32
CA ALA A 33 -4.73 8.17 -13.01
C ALA A 33 -4.91 6.79 -12.38
N LEU A 34 -5.38 5.81 -13.16
CA LEU A 34 -5.48 4.42 -12.70
C LEU A 34 -4.10 3.85 -12.32
N ALA A 35 -3.10 4.03 -13.18
CA ALA A 35 -1.75 3.53 -12.93
C ALA A 35 -1.17 4.14 -11.65
N LYS A 36 -1.36 5.45 -11.44
CA LYS A 36 -0.98 6.12 -10.19
C LYS A 36 -1.67 5.47 -8.98
N GLU A 37 -2.99 5.33 -9.01
CA GLU A 37 -3.76 4.73 -7.90
C GLU A 37 -3.29 3.30 -7.59
N LEU A 38 -3.04 2.49 -8.63
CA LEU A 38 -2.55 1.11 -8.45
C LEU A 38 -1.13 1.06 -7.88
N ILE A 39 -0.25 1.98 -8.29
CA ILE A 39 1.10 2.09 -7.73
C ILE A 39 1.05 2.51 -6.26
N GLU A 40 0.25 3.54 -5.92
CA GLU A 40 0.07 3.99 -4.53
C GLU A 40 -0.44 2.84 -3.65
N LYS A 41 -1.46 2.11 -4.10
CA LYS A 41 -1.98 0.93 -3.39
C LYS A 41 -0.97 -0.20 -3.24
N ALA A 42 -0.15 -0.44 -4.26
CA ALA A 42 0.89 -1.47 -4.17
C ALA A 42 1.97 -1.10 -3.15
N ILE A 43 2.31 0.18 -3.03
CA ILE A 43 3.24 0.68 -2.01
C ILE A 43 2.65 0.54 -0.61
N GLU A 44 1.38 0.88 -0.41
CA GLU A 44 0.67 0.68 0.86
C GLU A 44 0.67 -0.80 1.27
N LEU A 45 0.40 -1.72 0.34
CA LEU A 45 0.44 -3.15 0.61
C LEU A 45 1.84 -3.65 0.99
N GLU A 46 2.89 -3.13 0.36
CA GLU A 46 4.27 -3.47 0.71
C GLU A 46 4.62 -3.00 2.13
N GLU A 47 4.15 -1.81 2.52
CA GLU A 47 4.29 -1.30 3.89
C GLU A 47 3.54 -2.20 4.88
N ASP A 48 2.31 -2.60 4.58
CA ASP A 48 1.54 -3.51 5.42
C ASP A 48 2.26 -4.85 5.64
N PHE A 49 2.83 -5.43 4.58
CA PHE A 49 3.62 -6.66 4.68
C PHE A 49 4.84 -6.48 5.59
N TYR A 50 5.57 -5.37 5.41
CA TYR A 50 6.73 -5.07 6.23
C TYR A 50 6.37 -4.87 7.71
N LEU A 51 5.30 -4.12 8.00
CA LEU A 51 4.82 -3.90 9.36
C LEU A 51 4.31 -5.18 10.00
N ALA A 52 3.67 -6.06 9.24
CA ALA A 52 3.25 -7.38 9.70
C ALA A 52 4.46 -8.25 10.11
N GLU A 53 5.54 -8.24 9.31
CA GLU A 53 6.78 -8.97 9.64
C GLU A 53 7.41 -8.45 10.94
N ILE A 54 7.44 -7.13 11.14
CA ILE A 54 7.90 -6.52 12.39
C ILE A 54 7.02 -6.97 13.55
N ALA A 55 5.70 -6.91 13.39
CA ALA A 55 4.75 -7.30 14.42
C ALA A 55 4.92 -8.76 14.83
N GLU A 56 5.09 -9.67 13.87
CA GLU A 56 5.39 -11.08 14.13
C GLU A 56 6.71 -11.26 14.88
N THR A 57 7.77 -10.58 14.43
CA THR A 57 9.09 -10.66 15.06
C THR A 57 9.02 -10.20 16.51
N ARG A 58 8.32 -9.08 16.75
CA ARG A 58 8.08 -8.58 18.11
C ARG A 58 7.29 -9.58 18.94
N ASN A 59 6.26 -10.20 18.37
CA ASN A 59 5.44 -11.19 19.08
C ASN A 59 6.29 -12.42 19.48
N LYS A 60 7.14 -12.91 18.58
CA LYS A 60 8.05 -14.04 18.83
C LYS A 60 9.14 -13.73 19.86
N THR A 61 9.59 -12.47 19.93
CA THR A 61 10.70 -12.04 20.81
C THR A 61 10.22 -11.36 22.10
N LEU A 62 8.91 -11.25 22.30
CA LEU A 62 8.32 -10.53 23.42
C LEU A 62 8.71 -11.18 24.76
N LYS A 63 9.30 -10.39 25.65
CA LYS A 63 9.65 -10.79 27.02
C LYS A 63 8.91 -9.87 27.99
N GLY A 64 8.33 -10.43 29.06
CA GLY A 64 7.57 -9.69 30.08
C GLY A 64 6.07 -9.99 30.06
N ASN A 65 5.25 -9.12 30.66
CA ASN A 65 3.80 -9.25 30.69
C ASN A 65 3.17 -8.46 29.52
N PRO A 66 2.76 -9.13 28.42
CA PRO A 66 2.01 -8.47 27.35
C PRO A 66 0.71 -7.86 27.89
N ILE A 67 0.38 -6.68 27.38
CA ILE A 67 -0.93 -6.05 27.59
C ILE A 67 -1.82 -6.49 26.42
N SER A 68 -3.06 -6.89 26.71
CA SER A 68 -4.03 -7.22 25.67
C SER A 68 -4.39 -5.97 24.87
N GLU A 69 -4.67 -6.17 23.59
CA GLU A 69 -5.13 -5.12 22.66
C GLU A 69 -6.26 -4.28 23.27
N GLU A 70 -7.30 -4.93 23.79
CA GLU A 70 -8.45 -4.27 24.42
C GLU A 70 -8.03 -3.36 25.58
N LYS A 71 -7.09 -3.81 26.42
CA LYS A 71 -6.61 -3.01 27.55
C LYS A 71 -5.73 -1.85 27.10
N PHE A 72 -5.02 -2.00 25.98
CA PHE A 72 -4.18 -0.96 25.40
C PHE A 72 -5.02 0.15 24.75
N TRP A 73 -6.07 -0.18 24.00
CA TRP A 73 -6.88 0.79 23.26
C TRP A 73 -7.99 1.46 24.07
N LYS A 74 -8.48 0.81 25.13
CA LYS A 74 -9.53 1.36 26.02
C LYS A 74 -9.35 2.82 26.45
N PRO A 75 -8.14 3.34 26.76
CA PRO A 75 -7.93 4.75 27.10
C PRO A 75 -8.16 5.72 25.93
N TYR A 76 -8.08 5.25 24.69
CA TYR A 76 -8.17 6.07 23.48
C TYR A 76 -9.57 6.07 22.86
N GLY A 77 -10.50 5.24 23.37
CA GLY A 77 -11.88 5.18 22.87
C GLY A 77 -12.01 4.60 21.47
N ILE A 78 -11.00 3.83 21.04
CA ILE A 78 -10.95 3.05 19.79
C ILE A 78 -11.22 1.59 20.14
#